data_AF-A0A3E5I2R4-F1
#
_entry.id   AF-A0A3E5I2R4-F1
#
_cell.length_a   1.000
_cell.length_b   1.000
_cell.length_c   1.000
_cell.angle_alpha   90.00
_cell.angle_beta   90.00
_cell.angle_gamma   90.00
#
_symmetry.space_group_name_H-M   'P 1'
#
loop_
_entity.id
_entity.type
_entity.pdbx_description
1 polymer ?
#
loop_
_entity_poly.entity_id
_entity_poly.type
_entity_poly.pdbx_seq_one_letter_code
_entity_poly.pdbx_strand_id
1 'polypeptide(L)'
;MNIPQTIPRIDCKAFAKCGKKSLSHCRRYKLTDEECINCRLVHRRERNNYRTSPDGRLMKRCSICGEWYYLHRFYPRTLNRGEKVYSTFSSECRRCKSLKASTYQKARR
;
A
#
# COMPACT_ATOMS: atom_id res chain seq x y z
N MET A 1 -32.12 20.60 7.82
CA MET A 1 -32.17 20.43 6.35
C MET A 1 -30.76 20.15 5.85
N ASN A 2 -30.50 18.96 5.30
CA ASN A 2 -29.21 18.64 4.68
C ASN A 2 -29.20 19.23 3.26
N ILE A 3 -28.50 20.33 3.07
CA ILE A 3 -28.30 20.95 1.76
C ILE A 3 -27.45 19.98 0.93
N PRO A 4 -27.93 19.48 -0.23
CA PRO A 4 -27.10 18.68 -1.13
C PRO A 4 -25.90 19.53 -1.56
N GLN A 5 -24.71 19.19 -1.07
CA GLN A 5 -23.47 19.83 -1.47
C GLN A 5 -23.17 19.38 -2.91
N THR A 6 -23.43 20.26 -3.89
CA THR A 6 -23.10 20.02 -5.31
C THR A 6 -21.61 20.12 -5.59
N ILE A 7 -20.85 20.76 -4.69
CA ILE A 7 -19.41 20.95 -4.82
C ILE A 7 -18.68 19.82 -4.09
N PRO A 8 -17.87 19.01 -4.80
CA PRO A 8 -17.08 17.96 -4.17
C PRO A 8 -16.08 18.55 -3.18
N ARG A 9 -15.99 17.96 -1.98
CA ARG A 9 -14.92 18.29 -1.03
C ARG A 9 -13.56 18.04 -1.69
N ILE A 10 -12.60 18.94 -1.48
CA ILE A 10 -11.21 18.84 -1.98
C ILE A 10 -10.55 17.49 -1.57
N ASP A 11 -10.92 16.94 -0.42
CA ASP A 11 -10.40 15.66 0.08
C ASP A 11 -11.13 14.42 -0.47
N CYS A 12 -12.10 14.60 -1.38
CA CYS A 12 -12.91 13.51 -1.90
C CYS A 12 -12.09 12.60 -2.82
N LYS A 13 -11.78 11.38 -2.34
CA LYS A 13 -11.02 10.36 -3.07
C LYS A 13 -11.67 9.91 -4.40
N ALA A 14 -12.95 10.24 -4.62
CA ALA A 14 -13.69 9.91 -5.83
C ALA A 14 -13.45 10.89 -6.98
N PHE A 15 -13.01 12.12 -6.69
CA PHE A 15 -12.72 13.13 -7.70
C PHE A 15 -11.24 13.16 -8.06
N ALA A 16 -10.95 13.46 -9.32
CA ALA A 16 -9.59 13.75 -9.71
C ALA A 16 -9.16 15.10 -9.09
N LYS A 17 -7.88 15.31 -8.81
CA LYS A 17 -7.40 16.53 -8.13
C LYS A 17 -7.63 17.84 -8.90
N CYS A 18 -8.03 17.76 -10.17
CA CYS A 18 -8.52 18.89 -10.94
C CYS A 18 -9.94 19.35 -10.55
N GLY A 19 -10.68 18.59 -9.71
CA GLY A 19 -11.98 18.99 -9.16
C GLY A 19 -13.16 18.95 -10.13
N LYS A 20 -12.93 18.80 -11.44
CA LYS A 20 -13.96 18.87 -12.48
C LYS A 20 -14.68 17.55 -12.77
N LYS A 21 -13.95 16.44 -12.78
CA LYS A 21 -14.46 15.10 -13.13
C LYS A 21 -14.02 14.05 -12.10
N SER A 22 -14.72 12.91 -12.11
CA SER A 22 -14.36 11.78 -11.25
C SER A 22 -13.00 11.18 -11.62
N LEU A 23 -12.33 10.59 -10.63
CA LEU A 23 -11.04 9.91 -10.82
C LEU A 23 -11.16 8.75 -11.82
N SER A 24 -12.29 8.05 -11.84
CA SER A 24 -12.55 6.95 -12.79
C SER A 24 -12.69 7.44 -14.23
N HIS A 25 -13.38 8.57 -14.45
CA HIS A 25 -13.54 9.16 -15.77
C HIS A 25 -12.19 9.61 -16.34
N CYS A 26 -11.43 10.41 -15.58
CA CYS A 26 -10.12 10.86 -16.05
C CYS A 26 -9.07 9.75 -16.16
N ARG A 27 -9.28 8.57 -15.55
CA ARG A 27 -8.45 7.39 -15.81
C ARG A 27 -8.75 6.75 -17.16
N ARG A 28 -10.01 6.77 -17.61
CA ARG A 28 -10.43 6.18 -18.89
C ARG A 28 -10.16 7.10 -20.08
N TYR A 29 -10.35 8.39 -19.90
CA TYR A 29 -10.36 9.38 -20.99
C TYR A 29 -9.23 10.40 -20.91
N LYS A 30 -8.10 10.04 -20.28
CA LYS A 30 -6.96 10.96 -20.06
C LYS A 30 -6.41 11.58 -21.36
N LEU A 31 -6.54 10.87 -22.49
CA LEU A 31 -6.00 11.29 -23.79
C LEU A 31 -7.05 11.94 -24.70
N THR A 32 -8.33 11.82 -24.35
CA THR A 32 -9.45 12.26 -25.21
C THR A 32 -10.24 13.42 -24.63
N ASP A 33 -10.20 13.63 -23.31
CA ASP A 33 -10.94 14.68 -22.61
C ASP A 33 -9.97 15.80 -22.17
N GLU A 34 -10.12 17.00 -22.73
CA GLU A 34 -9.25 18.17 -22.49
C GLU A 34 -9.12 18.52 -21.00
N GLU A 35 -10.19 18.30 -20.22
CA GLU A 35 -10.19 18.58 -18.78
C GLU A 35 -9.36 17.58 -17.98
N CYS A 36 -9.17 16.37 -18.53
CA CYS A 36 -8.42 15.29 -17.89
C CYS A 36 -6.97 15.19 -18.37
N ILE A 37 -6.61 15.75 -19.54
CA ILE A 37 -5.24 15.74 -20.09
C ILE A 37 -4.24 16.36 -19.11
N ASN A 38 -4.56 17.54 -18.57
CA ASN A 38 -3.71 18.27 -17.63
C ASN A 38 -3.95 17.88 -16.15
N CYS A 39 -4.81 16.91 -15.89
CA CYS A 39 -5.19 16.55 -14.53
C CYS A 39 -4.16 15.61 -13.88
N ARG A 40 -3.61 16.02 -12.73
CA ARG A 40 -2.74 15.15 -11.91
C ARG A 40 -3.56 14.06 -11.23
N LEU A 41 -3.58 12.87 -11.83
CA LEU A 41 -4.31 11.73 -11.30
C LEU A 41 -3.70 11.22 -9.98
N VAL A 42 -4.55 10.92 -9.01
CA VAL A 42 -4.13 10.22 -7.79
C VAL A 42 -3.82 8.78 -8.16
N HIS A 43 -2.53 8.48 -8.30
CA HIS A 43 -2.06 7.11 -8.37
C HIS A 43 -2.35 6.41 -7.05
N ARG A 44 -2.77 5.15 -7.14
CA ARG A 44 -2.80 4.26 -5.97
C ARG A 44 -1.38 4.29 -5.39
N ARG A 45 -1.22 4.56 -4.08
CA ARG A 45 0.09 4.36 -3.41
C ARG A 45 0.61 3.01 -3.88
N GLU A 46 1.84 2.99 -4.39
CA GLU A 46 2.54 1.74 -4.67
C GLU A 46 2.37 0.82 -3.44
N ARG A 47 2.27 -0.50 -3.66
CA ARG A 47 2.32 -1.43 -2.53
C ARG A 47 3.77 -1.41 -2.02
N ASN A 48 4.12 -0.38 -1.25
CA ASN A 48 5.45 0.13 -0.92
C ASN A 48 6.40 -0.85 -0.21
N ASN A 49 6.02 -2.11 -0.08
CA ASN A 49 6.75 -3.09 0.70
C ASN A 49 7.35 -4.20 -0.16
N TYR A 50 7.10 -4.27 -1.47
CA TYR A 50 7.69 -5.29 -2.35
C TYR A 50 8.39 -4.64 -3.55
N ARG A 51 9.54 -5.19 -3.95
CA ARG A 51 10.27 -4.82 -5.17
C ARG A 51 10.96 -6.05 -5.76
N THR A 52 11.30 -6.01 -7.03
CA THR A 52 12.09 -7.05 -7.70
C THR A 52 13.56 -6.67 -7.65
N SER A 53 14.45 -7.60 -7.26
CA SER A 53 15.90 -7.41 -7.35
C SER A 53 16.38 -7.47 -8.81
N PRO A 54 17.59 -7.01 -9.12
CA PRO A 54 18.19 -7.18 -10.45
C PRO A 54 18.20 -8.65 -10.91
N ASP A 55 18.34 -9.59 -9.97
CA ASP A 55 18.32 -11.04 -10.21
C ASP A 55 16.90 -11.61 -10.44
N GLY A 56 15.88 -10.76 -10.61
CA GLY A 56 14.49 -11.17 -10.83
C GLY A 56 13.77 -11.72 -9.59
N ARG A 57 14.41 -11.72 -8.41
CA ARG A 57 13.84 -12.27 -7.18
C ARG A 57 13.04 -11.21 -6.42
N LEU A 58 11.93 -11.62 -5.81
CA LEU A 58 11.13 -10.71 -4.99
C LEU A 58 11.82 -10.39 -3.66
N MET A 59 11.86 -9.11 -3.35
CA MET A 59 12.29 -8.55 -2.07
C MET A 59 11.13 -7.85 -1.40
N LYS A 60 11.18 -7.82 -0.07
CA LYS A 60 10.21 -7.14 0.78
C LYS A 60 10.91 -6.21 1.77
N ARG A 61 10.33 -5.04 2.01
CA ARG A 61 10.78 -4.09 3.04
C ARG A 61 10.31 -4.54 4.42
N CYS A 62 11.22 -4.53 5.39
CA CYS A 62 10.90 -4.75 6.79
C CYS A 62 10.27 -3.50 7.40
N SER A 63 9.13 -3.64 8.07
CA SER A 63 8.45 -2.49 8.71
C SER A 63 9.15 -2.00 9.99
N ILE A 64 10.08 -2.78 10.55
CA ILE A 64 10.78 -2.45 11.81
C ILE A 64 12.11 -1.77 11.54
N CYS A 65 12.97 -2.39 10.73
CA CYS A 65 14.30 -1.83 10.43
C CYS A 65 14.37 -1.06 9.10
N GLY A 66 13.29 -1.02 8.31
CA GLY A 66 13.26 -0.27 7.05
C GLY A 66 14.03 -0.89 5.88
N GLU A 67 14.86 -1.90 6.15
CA GLU A 67 15.70 -2.58 5.15
C GLU A 67 14.93 -3.51 4.20
N TRP A 68 15.50 -3.71 3.02
CA TRP A 68 14.98 -4.63 2.00
C TRP A 68 15.63 -6.00 2.10
N TYR A 69 14.81 -7.06 2.23
CA TYR A 69 15.31 -8.43 2.27
C TYR A 69 14.54 -9.33 1.32
N TYR A 70 15.17 -10.42 0.89
CA TYR A 70 14.49 -11.51 0.19
C TYR A 70 13.39 -12.14 1.06
N LEU A 71 12.35 -12.69 0.42
CA LEU A 71 11.17 -13.22 1.10
C LEU A 71 11.48 -14.31 2.14
N HIS A 72 12.54 -15.11 1.95
CA HIS A 72 12.95 -16.13 2.92
C HIS A 72 13.33 -15.55 4.30
N ARG A 73 13.67 -14.25 4.39
CA ARG A 73 13.95 -13.55 5.65
C ARG A 73 12.69 -13.12 6.38
N PHE A 74 11.49 -13.47 5.89
CA PHE A 74 10.21 -13.23 6.55
C PHE A 74 9.55 -14.56 6.91
N TYR A 75 8.65 -14.54 7.89
CA TYR A 75 7.86 -15.73 8.21
C TYR A 75 6.63 -15.77 7.29
N PRO A 76 6.34 -16.92 6.65
CA PRO A 76 5.09 -17.07 5.93
C PRO A 76 3.91 -16.92 6.90
N ARG A 77 2.81 -16.36 6.42
CA ARG A 77 1.59 -16.13 7.18
C ARG A 77 0.38 -16.39 6.31
N THR A 78 -0.57 -17.09 6.89
CA THR A 78 -1.88 -17.30 6.28
C THR A 78 -2.89 -16.36 6.91
N LEU A 79 -3.64 -15.61 6.11
CA LEU A 79 -4.68 -14.71 6.56
C LEU A 79 -6.02 -15.21 6.04
N ASN A 80 -6.96 -15.44 6.94
CA ASN A 80 -8.32 -15.81 6.59
C ASN A 80 -9.20 -14.54 6.62
N ARG A 81 -9.93 -14.28 5.54
CA ARG A 81 -10.92 -13.19 5.45
C ARG A 81 -12.20 -13.76 4.88
N GLY A 82 -13.16 -14.06 5.76
CA GLY A 82 -14.33 -14.85 5.41
C GLY A 82 -13.90 -16.23 4.93
N GLU A 83 -14.41 -16.64 3.77
CA GLU A 83 -14.08 -17.92 3.13
C GLU A 83 -12.77 -17.91 2.34
N LYS A 84 -12.10 -16.76 2.22
CA LYS A 84 -10.86 -16.64 1.43
C LYS A 84 -9.62 -16.74 2.30
N VAL A 85 -8.70 -17.61 1.87
CA VAL A 85 -7.40 -17.84 2.51
C VAL A 85 -6.31 -17.17 1.67
N TYR A 86 -5.51 -16.31 2.30
CA TYR A 86 -4.42 -15.57 1.66
C TYR A 86 -3.07 -15.97 2.23
N SER A 87 -2.16 -16.42 1.37
CA SER A 87 -0.76 -16.65 1.73
C SER A 87 0.05 -15.38 1.58
N THR A 88 0.69 -14.94 2.67
CA THR A 88 1.44 -13.69 2.78
C THR A 88 2.75 -13.89 3.55
N PHE A 89 3.53 -12.82 3.72
CA PHE A 89 4.71 -12.80 4.60
C PHE A 89 4.54 -11.79 5.73
N SER A 90 5.19 -12.05 6.87
CA SER A 90 5.21 -11.14 8.01
C SER A 90 5.70 -9.73 7.65
N SER A 91 5.19 -8.72 8.37
CA SER A 91 5.62 -7.32 8.20
C SER A 91 7.08 -7.12 8.61
N GLU A 92 7.49 -7.77 9.70
CA GLU A 92 8.85 -7.75 10.26
C GLU A 92 9.72 -8.92 9.76
N CYS A 93 11.03 -8.69 9.61
CA CYS A 93 11.99 -9.72 9.23
C CYS A 93 12.34 -10.63 10.43
N ARG A 94 12.83 -11.84 10.14
CA ARG A 94 13.22 -12.85 11.14
C ARG A 94 14.22 -12.32 12.15
N ARG A 95 15.18 -11.48 11.71
CA ARG A 95 16.17 -10.84 12.59
C ARG A 95 15.51 -9.91 13.62
N CYS A 96 14.66 -8.98 13.19
CA CYS A 96 13.94 -8.08 14.09
C CYS A 96 13.06 -8.85 15.06
N LYS A 97 12.42 -9.92 14.60
CA LYS A 97 11.59 -10.77 15.47
C LYS A 97 12.40 -11.49 16.54
N SER A 98 13.58 -12.01 16.17
CA SER A 98 14.50 -12.66 17.11
C SER A 98 15.05 -11.68 18.16
N LEU A 99 15.46 -10.47 17.73
CA LEU A 99 15.93 -9.43 18.65
C LEU A 99 14.85 -9.06 19.68
N LYS A 100 13.60 -8.85 19.24
CA LYS A 100 12.48 -8.60 20.14
C LYS A 100 12.24 -9.73 21.15
N ALA A 101 12.37 -10.98 20.70
CA ALA A 101 12.22 -12.14 21.58
C ALA A 101 13.33 -12.19 22.64
N SER A 102 14.57 -11.90 22.27
CA SER A 102 15.70 -11.83 23.20
C SER A 102 15.55 -10.68 24.21
N THR A 103 15.15 -9.48 23.77
CA THR A 103 14.92 -8.35 24.69
C THR A 103 13.79 -8.64 25.68
N TYR A 104 12.72 -9.31 25.23
CA TYR A 104 11.62 -9.71 26.09
C TYR A 104 12.06 -10.73 27.15
N GLN A 105 12.87 -11.72 26.78
CA GLN A 105 13.41 -12.71 27.73
C GLN A 105 14.34 -12.07 28.77
N LYS A 106 15.14 -11.08 28.37
CA LYS A 106 16.02 -10.35 29.30
C LYS A 106 15.24 -9.48 30.29
N ALA A 107 14.16 -8.83 29.86
CA ALA A 107 13.33 -7.99 30.72
C ALA A 107 12.46 -8.77 31.74
N ARG A 108 12.41 -10.11 31.61
CA ARG A 108 11.62 -10.99 32.46
C ARG A 108 12.47 -11.74 33.50
N ARG A 109 13.79 -11.54 33.47
CA ARG A 109 14.73 -11.94 34.52
C ARG A 109 15.03 -10.74 35.39
#